data_AF-X5DP46-F1
#
_entry.id   AF-X5DP46-F1
#
_cell.length_a   1.000
_cell.length_b   1.000
_cell.length_c   1.000
_cell.angle_alpha   90.00
_cell.angle_beta   90.00
_cell.angle_gamma   90.00
#
_symmetry.space_group_name_H-M   'P 1'
#
loop_
_entity.id
_entity.type
_entity.pdbx_description
1 polymer ?
#
loop_
_entity_poly.entity_id
_entity_poly.type
_entity_poly.pdbx_seq_one_letter_code
_entity_poly.pdbx_strand_id
1 'polypeptide(L)' 'MKTIILRGESESDAKLILELAKKLNFSAKKISDKEAEEIGLFYSVKEGLQSGLLAEEEKANFLSSLDTQKDED' A
#
# COMPACT_ATOMS: atom_id res chain seq x y z
N MET A 1 13.74 1.50 1.60
CA MET A 1 13.23 1.41 0.21
C MET A 1 12.33 2.61 -0.04
N LYS A 2 12.44 3.29 -1.17
CA LYS A 2 11.52 4.37 -1.56
C LYS A 2 10.61 3.82 -2.66
N THR A 3 9.31 3.90 -2.45
CA THR A 3 8.30 3.33 -3.35
C THR A 3 7.53 4.48 -3.99
N ILE A 4 7.26 4.38 -5.29
CA ILE A 4 6.46 5.35 -6.05
C ILE A 4 5.27 4.58 -6.61
N ILE A 5 4.06 5.12 -6.43
CA ILE A 5 2.82 4.59 -7.01
C ILE A 5 2.40 5.54 -8.12
N LEU A 6 2.16 5.00 -9.31
CA LEU A 6 1.75 5.75 -10.49
C LEU A 6 0.35 5.29 -10.90
N ARG A 7 -0.58 6.24 -11.01
CA ARG A 7 -1.95 6.01 -11.48
C ARG A 7 -2.16 6.72 -12.81
N GLY A 8 -2.65 5.99 -13.79
CA GLY A 8 -3.02 6.52 -15.10
C GLY A 8 -4.25 5.82 -15.63
N GLU A 9 -4.99 6.48 -16.51
CA GLU A 9 -6.24 5.96 -17.10
C GLU A 9 -5.98 5.13 -18.38
N SER A 10 -4.82 5.31 -18.99
CA SER A 10 -4.38 4.66 -20.23
C SER A 10 -3.51 3.44 -19.93
N GLU A 11 -3.99 2.25 -20.28
CA GLU A 11 -3.24 1.00 -20.09
C GLU A 11 -1.95 0.95 -20.92
N SER A 12 -1.97 1.51 -22.13
CA SER A 12 -0.79 1.56 -23.00
C SER A 12 0.33 2.39 -22.39
N ASP A 13 -0.01 3.53 -21.78
CA ASP A 13 0.99 4.42 -21.17
C ASP A 13 1.57 3.82 -19.90
N ALA A 14 0.71 3.19 -19.08
CA ALA A 14 1.15 2.47 -17.89
C ALA A 14 2.13 1.34 -18.22
N LYS A 15 1.91 0.62 -19.33
CA LYS A 15 2.82 -0.42 -19.81
C LYS A 15 4.18 0.15 -20.24
N LEU A 16 4.20 1.28 -20.95
CA LEU A 16 5.45 1.95 -21.35
C LEU A 16 6.27 2.39 -20.14
N ILE A 17 5.61 2.96 -19.14
CA ILE A 17 6.26 3.36 -17.88
C ILE A 17 6.83 2.15 -17.14
N LEU A 18 6.10 1.04 -17.07
CA LEU A 18 6.57 -0.20 -16.45
C LEU A 18 7.85 -0.71 -17.14
N GLU A 19 7.87 -0.75 -18.46
CA GLU A 19 9.03 -1.20 -19.24
C GLU A 19 10.22 -0.25 -19.10
N LEU A 20 9.98 1.06 -19.04
CA LEU A 20 11.02 2.04 -18.74
C LEU A 20 11.63 1.82 -17.35
N ALA A 21 10.79 1.62 -16.32
CA ALA A 21 11.26 1.39 -14.95
C ALA A 21 12.16 0.14 -14.87
N LYS A 22 11.76 -0.95 -15.52
CA LYS A 22 12.58 -2.17 -15.62
C LYS A 22 13.92 -1.92 -16.31
N LYS A 23 13.93 -1.16 -17.41
CA LYS A 23 15.18 -0.80 -18.14
C LYS A 23 16.13 0.04 -17.31
N LEU A 24 15.60 0.84 -16.38
CA LEU A 24 16.37 1.64 -15.44
C LEU A 24 16.76 0.86 -14.17
N ASN A 25 16.62 -0.47 -14.17
CA ASN A 25 16.91 -1.37 -13.03
C ASN A 25 16.06 -1.10 -11.78
N PHE A 26 14.86 -0.52 -11.92
CA PHE A 26 13.88 -0.50 -10.84
C PHE A 26 13.11 -1.81 -10.77
N SER A 27 12.80 -2.25 -9.56
CA SER A 27 11.78 -3.28 -9.34
C SER A 27 10.40 -2.65 -9.51
N ALA A 28 9.64 -3.11 -10.51
CA ALA A 28 8.33 -2.57 -10.85
C ALA A 28 7.35 -3.69 -11.20
N LYS A 29 6.12 -3.60 -10.67
CA LYS A 29 5.02 -4.55 -10.87
C LYS A 29 3.71 -3.77 -11.07
N LYS A 30 2.84 -4.24 -11.97
CA LYS A 30 1.45 -3.77 -12.05
C LYS A 30 0.67 -4.40 -10.89
N ILE A 31 0.00 -3.58 -10.10
CA ILE A 31 -0.82 -4.01 -8.97
C ILE A 31 -2.29 -3.99 -9.36
N SER A 32 -3.06 -4.90 -8.77
CA SER A 32 -4.53 -4.92 -8.82
C SER A 32 -5.13 -3.87 -7.90
N ASP A 33 -6.42 -3.56 -8.07
CA ASP A 33 -7.14 -2.61 -7.22
C ASP A 33 -7.14 -3.06 -5.74
N LYS A 34 -7.28 -4.36 -5.49
CA LYS A 34 -7.19 -4.95 -4.15
C LYS A 34 -5.80 -4.73 -3.52
N GLU A 35 -4.74 -5.01 -4.27
CA GLU A 35 -3.36 -4.75 -3.80
C GLU A 35 -3.12 -3.25 -3.56
N ALA A 36 -3.72 -2.36 -4.38
CA ALA A 36 -3.61 -0.92 -4.19
C ALA A 36 -4.31 -0.44 -2.90
N GLU A 37 -5.47 -1.00 -2.58
CA GLU A 37 -6.19 -0.75 -1.33
C GLU A 37 -5.39 -1.21 -0.11
N GLU A 38 -4.88 -2.45 -0.15
CA GLU A 38 -4.03 -3.02 0.92
C GLU A 38 -2.77 -2.17 1.15
N ILE A 39 -2.12 -1.70 0.08
CA ILE A 39 -0.97 -0.80 0.17
C ILE A 39 -1.37 0.56 0.78
N GLY A 40 -2.51 1.12 0.37
CA GLY A 40 -3.05 2.36 0.91
C GLY A 40 -3.35 2.26 2.41
N LEU A 41 -3.99 1.15 2.83
CA LEU A 41 -4.25 0.86 4.23
C LEU A 41 -2.95 0.72 5.01
N PHE A 42 -1.99 -0.07 4.50
CA PHE A 42 -0.68 -0.26 5.14
C PHE A 42 0.02 1.07 5.43
N TYR A 43 0.09 1.98 4.44
CA TYR A 43 0.73 3.28 4.65
C TYR A 43 -0.08 4.18 5.58
N SER A 44 -1.41 4.18 5.50
CA SER A 44 -2.27 4.96 6.40
C SER A 44 -2.11 4.52 7.85
N VAL A 45 -2.05 3.21 8.10
CA VAL A 45 -1.77 2.65 9.43
C VAL A 45 -0.37 3.05 9.89
N LYS A 46 0.64 2.86 9.03
CA LYS A 46 2.02 3.23 9.36
C LYS A 46 2.18 4.72 9.68
N GLU A 47 1.53 5.58 8.92
CA GLU A 47 1.53 7.04 9.13
C GLU A 47 0.77 7.42 10.41
N GLY A 48 -0.39 6.82 10.67
CA GLY A 48 -1.13 6.98 11.93
C GLY A 48 -0.31 6.53 13.15
N LEU A 49 0.45 5.44 13.02
CA LEU A 49 1.36 4.94 14.05
C LEU A 49 2.58 5.85 14.28
N GLN A 50 3.10 6.49 13.22
CA GLN A 50 4.28 7.35 13.29
C GLN A 50 3.97 8.80 13.69
N SER A 51 2.79 9.31 13.34
CA SER A 51 2.37 10.68 13.62
C SER A 51 1.94 10.92 15.07
N GLY A 52 1.76 9.86 15.87
CA GLY A 52 1.29 9.97 17.26
C GLY A 52 -0.14 10.48 17.39
N LEU A 53 -0.92 10.45 16.29
CA LEU A 53 -2.32 10.91 16.24
C LEU A 53 -3.32 9.91 16.83
N LEU A 54 -2.87 8.71 17.20
CA LEU A 54 -3.68 7.73 17.91
C LEU A 54 -3.26 7.73 19.38
N ALA A 55 -4.21 7.97 20.29
CA ALA A 55 -3.98 7.71 21.71
C ALA A 55 -3.57 6.23 21.88
N GLU A 56 -2.66 5.92 22.82
CA GLU A 56 -2.12 4.55 22.98
C GLU A 56 -3.23 3.48 23.12
N GLU A 57 -4.37 3.84 23.70
CA GLU A 57 -5.56 2.98 23.82
C GLU A 57 -6.27 2.72 22.49
N GLU A 58 -6.40 3.72 21.61
CA GLU A 58 -7.04 3.57 20.29
C GLU A 58 -6.19 2.77 19.33
N LYS A 59 -4.86 2.90 19.44
CA LYS A 59 -3.89 2.10 18.67
C LYS A 59 -3.99 0.61 19.01
N ALA A 60 -4.17 0.25 20.28
CA ALA A 60 -4.31 -1.13 20.71
C ALA A 60 -5.62 -1.76 20.21
N ASN A 61 -6.73 -1.02 20.28
CA ASN A 61 -8.04 -1.47 19.79
C ASN A 61 -8.13 -1.55 18.26
N PHE A 62 -7.47 -0.62 17.55
CA PHE A 62 -7.42 -0.64 16.10
C PHE A 62 -6.57 -1.82 15.59
N LEU A 63 -5.40 -2.08 16.17
CA LEU A 63 -4.56 -3.21 15.79
C LEU A 63 -5.24 -4.56 16.08
N SER A 64 -5.94 -4.70 17.22
CA SER A 64 -6.67 -5.93 17.54
C SER A 64 -7.84 -6.18 16.57
N SER A 65 -8.48 -5.13 16.05
CA SER A 65 -9.55 -5.27 15.04
C SER A 65 -9.06 -5.73 13.65
N LEU A 66 -7.78 -5.49 13.34
CA LEU A 66 -7.15 -5.95 12.09
C LEU A 66 -6.72 -7.43 12.16
N ASP A 67 -6.34 -7.92 13.34
CA ASP A 67 -5.97 -9.33 13.55
C ASP A 67 -7.20 -10.27 13.57
N THR A 68 -8.38 -9.78 13.96
CA THR A 68 -9.61 -10.60 14.02
C THR A 68 -10.19 -11.04 12.65
N GLN A 69 -9.67 -10.54 11.52
CA GLN A 69 -10.09 -11.01 10.19
C GLN A 69 -9.27 -12.20 9.67
N LYS A 70 -8.36 -12.75 10.48
CA LYS A 70 -7.48 -13.86 10.08
C LYS A 70 -7.91 -15.25 10.56
N ASP A 71 -8.93 -15.32 11.39
CA ASP A 71 -9.42 -16.56 12.01
C ASP A 71 -10.91 -16.80 11.72
N GLU A 72 -11.28 -16.96 10.44
CA GLU A 72 -12.46 -17.77 10.09
C GLU A 72 -12.08 -18.66 8.89
N ASP A 73 -12.00 -19.96 9.17
CA ASP A 73 -11.77 -21.09 8.27
C ASP A 73 -12.81 -21.19 7.13
#